data_AF-A0A815PCX6-F1
#
_entry.id   AF-A0A815PCX6-F1
#
_cell.length_a   1.000
_cell.length_b   1.000
_cell.length_c   1.000
_cell.angle_alpha   90.00
_cell.angle_beta   90.00
_cell.angle_gamma   90.00
#
_symmetry.space_group_name_H-M   'P 1'
#
loop_
_entity.id
_entity.type
_entity.pdbx_description
1 polymer ?
#
loop_
_entity_poly.entity_id
_entity_poly.type
_entity_poly.pdbx_seq_one_letter_code
_entity_poly.pdbx_strand_id
1 'polypeptide(L)'
;MISLLTSTLNIQLNIGQSSLVNTSQTFVSLEPISIQSLKNKVIKQVENTQFNIPSDFILNTTSNYSISLRTKIDPLASYGNFPNTNLSRSVSLSFVDQNGNEISFKASQNNPIQLIIPRDPNVIIPSMYLQNMTSINSTNNNLLFNYLYINITSSLPISIHFEIHPLDKSLAYLFIYKFDQTPLLNSSISIIDGWTIFCPFNLTSDDIYRYFIDNQQTSGHQSLIFGIRELNSTETDNYCSQNSSINILPITDQPFNFTSNYELRIYTSDCYYLDENNIWKSDGLIVGSLTNHYQTECLSTHLTTFAGGFIVLPAPINWSYVFANADFMKNKTVYLTMILTSIIYIILMIYARFKDKKDFEKLGVTPLADNNKSDQYYYQILVFTGQRTNAGTDSKIERTLPIANEAEKQEFSYVLSKKAYHSVSDGHLWFSIFSRPPSYKFTCVQRCTCCFVLFFISMLINIMYYDLSNEANTSSETHNGTLSIGPCYIAPQQVY
;
A
#
# COMPACT_ATOMS: atom_id res chain seq x y z
N MET A 1 -25.29 28.89 -16.94
CA MET A 1 -24.14 29.36 -17.73
C MET A 1 -22.92 28.73 -17.09
N ILE A 2 -22.29 27.74 -17.73
CA ILE A 2 -21.13 27.02 -17.17
C ILE A 2 -19.91 27.88 -17.46
N SER A 3 -19.32 28.50 -16.43
CA SER A 3 -18.11 29.32 -16.58
C SER A 3 -16.87 28.47 -16.29
N LEU A 4 -16.04 28.27 -17.31
CA LEU A 4 -14.70 27.68 -17.18
C LEU A 4 -13.75 28.78 -16.66
N LEU A 5 -13.14 28.59 -15.48
CA LEU A 5 -12.16 29.51 -14.90
C LEU A 5 -10.78 28.83 -14.87
N THR A 6 -9.83 29.33 -15.66
CA THR A 6 -8.51 28.70 -15.92
C THR A 6 -7.32 29.51 -15.42
N SER A 7 -7.50 30.45 -14.49
CA SER A 7 -6.41 31.19 -13.86
C SER A 7 -6.37 30.98 -12.35
N THR A 8 -5.19 31.10 -11.74
CA THR A 8 -4.99 31.17 -10.28
C THR A 8 -5.73 32.39 -9.73
N LEU A 9 -7.02 32.22 -9.50
CA LEU A 9 -7.93 33.26 -9.06
C LEU A 9 -8.14 33.09 -7.55
N ASN A 10 -7.55 34.00 -6.76
CA ASN A 10 -7.88 34.13 -5.34
C ASN A 10 -9.30 34.72 -5.23
N ILE A 11 -10.33 33.88 -5.33
CA ILE A 11 -11.70 34.31 -5.06
C ILE A 11 -11.94 34.18 -3.57
N GLN A 12 -11.99 35.31 -2.86
CA GLN A 12 -12.67 35.38 -1.56
C GLN A 12 -14.18 35.34 -1.82
N LEU A 13 -14.73 34.13 -1.96
CA LEU A 13 -16.16 33.94 -1.84
C LEU A 13 -16.48 34.00 -0.34
N ASN A 14 -17.37 34.90 0.07
CA ASN A 14 -17.89 34.98 1.43
C ASN A 14 -18.86 33.81 1.66
N ILE A 15 -18.30 32.61 1.69
CA ILE A 15 -18.96 31.34 2.00
C ILE A 15 -18.74 31.16 3.50
N GLY A 16 -19.74 30.66 4.23
CA GLY A 16 -19.63 30.37 5.67
C GLY A 16 -18.51 29.40 6.08
N GLN A 17 -17.67 28.96 5.13
CA GLN A 17 -16.42 28.24 5.34
C GLN A 17 -15.32 28.89 4.48
N SER A 18 -14.30 29.47 5.12
CA SER A 18 -13.13 30.03 4.43
C SER A 18 -12.08 28.94 4.19
N SER A 19 -12.04 28.37 2.99
CA SER A 19 -10.92 27.50 2.55
C SER A 19 -10.16 28.13 1.38
N LEU A 20 -8.84 28.22 1.51
CA LEU A 20 -7.95 28.66 0.43
C LEU A 20 -7.52 27.42 -0.35
N VAL A 21 -7.87 27.34 -1.64
CA VAL A 21 -7.62 26.16 -2.47
C VAL A 21 -6.81 26.57 -3.70
N ASN A 22 -5.57 26.06 -3.81
CA ASN A 22 -4.74 26.23 -5.00
C ASN A 22 -5.00 25.10 -5.98
N THR A 23 -5.84 25.33 -7.00
CA THR A 23 -6.14 24.35 -8.05
C THR A 23 -5.99 24.98 -9.43
N SER A 24 -5.68 24.14 -10.43
CA SER A 24 -5.51 24.58 -11.82
C SER A 24 -6.84 24.92 -12.49
N GLN A 25 -7.93 24.28 -12.08
CA GLN A 25 -9.28 24.42 -12.64
C GLN A 25 -10.31 24.15 -11.54
N THR A 26 -11.46 24.85 -11.53
CA THR A 26 -12.64 24.47 -10.73
C THR A 26 -13.87 24.70 -11.59
N PHE A 27 -14.85 23.79 -11.49
CA PHE A 27 -16.12 23.92 -12.22
C PHE A 27 -17.22 24.29 -11.24
N VAL A 28 -17.89 25.40 -11.50
CA VAL A 28 -19.06 25.82 -10.73
C VAL A 28 -20.22 26.06 -11.69
N SER A 29 -21.36 25.46 -11.38
CA SER A 29 -22.62 25.72 -12.08
C SER A 29 -23.67 26.18 -11.09
N LEU A 30 -24.45 27.18 -11.51
CA LEU A 30 -25.62 27.68 -10.80
C LEU A 30 -26.80 27.72 -11.76
N GLU A 31 -27.87 26.98 -11.44
CA GLU A 31 -29.06 26.88 -12.29
C GLU A 31 -30.35 26.98 -11.46
N PRO A 32 -31.31 27.84 -11.83
CA PRO A 32 -32.61 27.87 -11.16
C PRO A 32 -33.45 26.64 -11.50
N ILE A 33 -34.06 26.03 -10.48
CA ILE A 33 -34.82 24.78 -10.59
C ILE A 33 -36.11 24.87 -9.76
N SER A 34 -37.18 24.24 -10.25
CA SER A 34 -38.41 24.06 -9.48
C SER A 34 -38.36 22.76 -8.67
N ILE A 35 -38.89 22.77 -7.44
CA ILE A 35 -38.87 21.62 -6.53
C ILE A 35 -39.56 20.39 -7.15
N GLN A 36 -40.65 20.59 -7.88
CA GLN A 36 -41.38 19.49 -8.54
C GLN A 36 -40.55 18.80 -9.62
N SER A 37 -39.64 19.53 -10.28
CA SER A 37 -38.76 18.99 -11.33
C SER A 37 -37.58 18.17 -10.79
N LEU A 38 -37.35 18.17 -9.47
CA LEU A 38 -36.24 17.45 -8.84
C LEU A 38 -36.50 15.95 -8.65
N LYS A 39 -37.76 15.53 -8.62
CA LYS A 39 -38.12 14.13 -8.43
C LYS A 39 -37.57 13.29 -9.57
N ASN A 40 -36.74 12.28 -9.26
CA ASN A 40 -36.07 11.42 -10.22
C ASN A 40 -35.20 12.19 -11.23
N LYS A 41 -34.69 13.36 -10.84
CA LYS A 41 -33.86 14.18 -11.74
C LYS A 41 -32.43 13.63 -11.77
N VAL A 42 -31.94 13.42 -12.97
CA VAL A 42 -30.53 13.11 -13.25
C VAL A 42 -29.81 14.40 -13.64
N ILE A 43 -28.87 14.81 -12.81
CA ILE A 43 -28.04 16.01 -13.03
C ILE A 43 -26.67 15.53 -13.51
N LYS A 44 -26.36 15.79 -14.78
CA LYS A 44 -25.04 15.50 -15.35
C LYS A 44 -24.20 16.76 -15.35
N GLN A 45 -22.96 16.63 -14.93
CA GLN A 45 -21.96 17.69 -14.92
C GLN A 45 -20.74 17.27 -15.76
N VAL A 46 -19.69 18.09 -15.71
CA VAL A 46 -18.44 17.87 -16.44
C VAL A 46 -17.80 16.53 -16.03
N GLU A 47 -17.12 15.88 -16.99
CA GLU A 47 -16.31 14.66 -16.79
C GLU A 47 -17.08 13.48 -16.17
N ASN A 48 -18.29 13.20 -16.69
CA ASN A 48 -19.16 12.09 -16.25
C ASN A 48 -19.64 12.16 -14.80
N THR A 49 -19.44 13.29 -14.10
CA THR A 49 -20.05 13.50 -12.80
C THR A 49 -21.57 13.47 -12.93
N GLN A 50 -22.23 12.64 -12.12
CA GLN A 50 -23.68 12.49 -12.18
C GLN A 50 -24.28 12.46 -10.76
N PHE A 51 -25.35 13.20 -10.55
CA PHE A 51 -26.16 13.15 -9.33
C PHE A 51 -27.58 12.72 -9.69
N ASN A 52 -28.03 11.61 -9.13
CA ASN A 52 -29.38 11.09 -9.30
C ASN A 52 -30.15 11.37 -8.01
N ILE A 53 -31.13 12.27 -8.12
CA ILE A 53 -31.97 12.67 -7.00
C ILE A 53 -33.16 11.70 -6.90
N PRO A 54 -33.44 11.12 -5.72
CA PRO A 54 -34.56 10.19 -5.55
C PRO A 54 -35.91 10.89 -5.69
N SER A 55 -36.99 10.11 -5.81
CA SER A 55 -38.36 10.63 -5.81
C SER A 55 -38.80 11.18 -4.45
N ASP A 56 -38.26 10.59 -3.37
CA ASP A 56 -38.66 10.83 -1.99
C ASP A 56 -37.52 11.51 -1.23
N PHE A 57 -37.69 12.80 -0.95
CA PHE A 57 -36.73 13.62 -0.20
C PHE A 57 -37.46 14.66 0.65
N ILE A 58 -36.77 15.12 1.69
CA ILE A 58 -37.24 16.20 2.57
C ILE A 58 -36.36 17.43 2.33
N LEU A 59 -37.00 18.53 1.92
CA LEU A 59 -36.42 19.86 1.81
C LEU A 59 -37.05 20.75 2.88
N ASN A 60 -36.22 21.36 3.73
CA ASN A 60 -36.70 22.24 4.80
C ASN A 60 -36.90 23.67 4.28
N THR A 61 -37.88 23.86 3.38
CA THR A 61 -38.19 25.16 2.77
C THR A 61 -39.65 25.54 2.97
N THR A 62 -39.90 26.77 3.39
CA THR A 62 -41.26 27.30 3.63
C THR A 62 -41.90 27.93 2.40
N SER A 63 -41.20 28.03 1.27
CA SER A 63 -41.61 28.83 0.12
C SER A 63 -41.65 28.05 -1.21
N ASN A 64 -42.73 28.21 -1.98
CA ASN A 64 -42.96 27.65 -3.32
C ASN A 64 -42.08 28.28 -4.44
N TYR A 65 -40.95 28.92 -4.10
CA TYR A 65 -40.10 29.61 -5.07
C TYR A 65 -39.10 28.67 -5.76
N SER A 66 -38.60 29.08 -6.93
CA SER A 66 -37.48 28.45 -7.62
C SER A 66 -36.22 28.51 -6.74
N ILE A 67 -35.65 27.35 -6.45
CA ILE A 67 -34.38 27.20 -5.73
C ILE A 67 -33.23 27.18 -6.73
N SER A 68 -32.03 27.59 -6.34
CA SER A 68 -30.87 27.49 -7.22
C SER A 68 -30.07 26.23 -6.89
N LEU A 69 -29.79 25.43 -7.91
CA LEU A 69 -28.91 24.28 -7.84
C LEU A 69 -27.47 24.77 -7.99
N ARG A 70 -26.62 24.51 -6.99
CA ARG A 70 -25.19 24.77 -7.03
C ARG A 70 -24.43 23.46 -7.14
N THR A 71 -23.58 23.33 -8.15
CA THR A 71 -22.63 22.21 -8.26
C THR A 71 -21.22 22.76 -8.26
N LYS A 72 -20.31 22.18 -7.47
CA LYS A 72 -18.89 22.52 -7.50
C LYS A 72 -18.04 21.27 -7.62
N ILE A 73 -17.09 21.29 -8.56
CA ILE A 73 -16.14 20.21 -8.82
C ILE A 73 -14.73 20.78 -8.72
N ASP A 74 -13.95 20.24 -7.79
CA ASP A 74 -12.52 20.54 -7.64
C ASP A 74 -11.69 19.33 -8.11
N PRO A 75 -10.54 19.56 -8.78
CA PRO A 75 -9.79 18.54 -9.50
C PRO A 75 -9.12 17.51 -8.60
N LEU A 76 -8.80 17.86 -7.35
CA LEU A 76 -8.21 16.96 -6.37
C LEU A 76 -8.92 17.14 -5.02
N ALA A 77 -9.29 16.02 -4.40
CA ALA A 77 -9.85 15.99 -3.05
C ALA A 77 -8.75 15.94 -1.97
N SER A 78 -7.77 16.85 -2.05
CA SER A 78 -6.65 16.93 -1.11
C SER A 78 -7.00 17.74 0.14
N TYR A 79 -7.95 17.25 0.94
CA TYR A 79 -8.20 17.81 2.28
C TYR A 79 -7.70 16.84 3.35
N GLY A 80 -6.86 17.33 4.27
CA GLY A 80 -6.32 16.56 5.39
C GLY A 80 -5.29 15.49 5.00
N ASN A 81 -4.85 14.71 5.99
CA ASN A 81 -3.84 13.64 5.85
C ASN A 81 -4.44 12.31 5.37
N PHE A 82 -5.50 12.31 4.56
CA PHE A 82 -6.09 11.08 4.04
C PHE A 82 -5.44 10.69 2.70
N PRO A 83 -4.68 9.58 2.65
CA PRO A 83 -3.90 9.22 1.45
C PRO A 83 -4.77 8.79 0.26
N ASN A 84 -6.03 8.40 0.49
CA ASN A 84 -6.82 7.64 -0.48
C ASN A 84 -7.70 8.49 -1.40
N THR A 85 -7.93 9.78 -1.10
CA THR A 85 -8.77 10.69 -1.90
C THR A 85 -8.00 11.45 -2.97
N ASN A 86 -6.66 11.36 -2.99
CA ASN A 86 -5.80 12.11 -3.91
C ASN A 86 -5.93 11.69 -5.39
N LEU A 87 -6.66 10.62 -5.67
CA LEU A 87 -6.90 10.10 -7.04
C LEU A 87 -8.32 10.37 -7.52
N SER A 88 -9.11 11.15 -6.77
CA SER A 88 -10.48 11.52 -7.12
C SER A 88 -10.70 13.02 -7.09
N ARG A 89 -11.70 13.44 -7.87
CA ARG A 89 -12.24 14.81 -7.80
C ARG A 89 -13.10 14.96 -6.56
N SER A 90 -13.13 16.17 -6.01
CA SER A 90 -14.15 16.51 -5.01
C SER A 90 -15.37 17.08 -5.73
N VAL A 91 -16.54 16.59 -5.37
CA VAL A 91 -17.82 16.94 -6.01
C VAL A 91 -18.83 17.29 -4.94
N SER A 92 -19.46 18.46 -5.10
CA SER A 92 -20.46 18.95 -4.16
C SER A 92 -21.70 19.41 -4.90
N LEU A 93 -22.85 19.14 -4.28
CA LEU A 93 -24.15 19.55 -4.74
C LEU A 93 -24.87 20.19 -3.56
N SER A 94 -25.25 21.45 -3.68
CA SER A 94 -26.08 22.12 -2.68
C SER A 94 -27.23 22.89 -3.32
N PHE A 95 -28.33 23.00 -2.58
CA PHE A 95 -29.47 23.82 -2.97
C PHE A 95 -29.38 25.13 -2.20
N VAL A 96 -29.51 26.26 -2.89
CA VAL A 96 -29.46 27.57 -2.25
C VAL A 96 -30.76 28.36 -2.46
N ASP A 97 -31.14 29.11 -1.44
CA ASP A 97 -32.27 30.03 -1.48
C ASP A 97 -31.94 31.29 -2.32
N GLN A 98 -32.91 32.20 -2.45
CA GLN A 98 -32.72 33.47 -3.18
C GLN A 98 -31.70 34.41 -2.53
N ASN A 99 -31.39 34.20 -1.24
CA ASN A 99 -30.42 34.97 -0.47
C ASN A 99 -29.02 34.33 -0.48
N GLY A 100 -28.87 33.16 -1.12
CA GLY A 100 -27.62 32.41 -1.21
C GLY A 100 -27.34 31.46 -0.03
N ASN A 101 -28.28 31.26 0.88
CA ASN A 101 -28.15 30.33 2.01
C ASN A 101 -28.44 28.89 1.58
N GLU A 102 -27.71 27.93 2.15
CA GLU A 102 -27.90 26.51 1.86
C GLU A 102 -29.17 25.95 2.49
N ILE A 103 -29.89 25.15 1.72
CA ILE A 103 -31.12 24.48 2.11
C ILE A 103 -30.78 23.03 2.47
N SER A 104 -31.14 22.62 3.69
CA SER A 104 -30.92 21.25 4.13
C SER A 104 -31.76 20.26 3.29
N PHE A 105 -31.08 19.28 2.71
CA PHE A 105 -31.67 18.18 1.95
C PHE A 105 -31.38 16.86 2.65
N LYS A 106 -32.41 16.03 2.85
CA LYS A 106 -32.26 14.67 3.38
C LYS A 106 -33.05 13.67 2.54
N ALA A 107 -32.39 12.61 2.12
CA ALA A 107 -32.98 11.45 1.47
C ALA A 107 -33.22 10.30 2.47
N SER A 108 -34.14 9.40 2.13
CA SER A 108 -34.39 8.18 2.89
C SER A 108 -33.30 7.14 2.65
N GLN A 109 -33.01 6.31 3.65
CA GLN A 109 -32.06 5.19 3.50
C GLN A 109 -32.50 4.19 2.41
N ASN A 110 -33.82 4.02 2.20
CA ASN A 110 -34.36 3.07 1.22
C ASN A 110 -34.26 3.59 -0.23
N ASN A 111 -34.08 4.90 -0.41
CA ASN A 111 -33.96 5.52 -1.72
C ASN A 111 -32.90 6.64 -1.62
N PRO A 112 -31.61 6.26 -1.53
CA PRO A 112 -30.52 7.21 -1.32
C PRO A 112 -30.26 8.03 -2.59
N ILE A 113 -29.54 9.12 -2.42
CA ILE A 113 -28.95 9.90 -3.51
C ILE A 113 -27.83 9.05 -4.10
N GLN A 114 -27.83 8.87 -5.42
CA GLN A 114 -26.76 8.16 -6.12
C GLN A 114 -25.85 9.19 -6.80
N LEU A 115 -24.56 9.11 -6.49
CA LEU A 115 -23.52 10.03 -6.96
C LEU A 115 -22.46 9.24 -7.74
N ILE A 116 -22.12 9.70 -8.94
CA ILE A 116 -20.99 9.17 -9.72
C ILE A 116 -19.86 10.18 -9.64
N ILE A 117 -18.78 9.79 -8.97
CA ILE A 117 -17.58 10.59 -8.75
C ILE A 117 -16.50 10.13 -9.72
N PRO A 118 -16.09 10.95 -10.70
CA PRO A 118 -15.01 10.58 -11.61
C PRO A 118 -13.65 10.61 -10.91
N ARG A 119 -12.76 9.72 -11.34
CA ARG A 119 -11.36 9.73 -10.93
C ARG A 119 -10.54 10.68 -11.78
N ASP A 120 -9.35 11.02 -11.30
CA ASP A 120 -8.41 11.82 -12.07
C ASP A 120 -8.04 11.06 -13.37
N PRO A 121 -8.24 11.67 -14.55
CA PRO A 121 -7.94 11.03 -15.84
C PRO A 121 -6.45 10.71 -16.02
N ASN A 122 -5.56 11.30 -15.22
CA ASN A 122 -4.12 11.05 -15.28
C ASN A 122 -3.69 9.84 -14.43
N VAL A 123 -4.62 9.16 -13.74
CA VAL A 123 -4.30 7.98 -12.93
C VAL A 123 -3.88 6.83 -13.84
N ILE A 124 -2.64 6.37 -13.67
CA ILE A 124 -2.12 5.19 -14.33
C ILE A 124 -2.62 3.96 -13.56
N ILE A 125 -3.40 3.11 -14.22
CA ILE A 125 -3.91 1.88 -13.63
C ILE A 125 -2.89 0.76 -13.89
N PRO A 126 -2.37 0.10 -12.84
CA PRO A 126 -1.50 -1.05 -13.00
C PRO A 126 -2.14 -2.14 -13.88
N SER A 127 -1.33 -2.82 -14.69
CA SER A 127 -1.79 -3.98 -15.47
C SER A 127 -2.31 -5.09 -14.54
N MET A 128 -3.18 -5.95 -15.09
CA MET A 128 -3.57 -7.16 -14.36
C MET A 128 -2.35 -8.07 -14.20
N TYR A 129 -2.30 -8.84 -13.11
CA TYR A 129 -1.20 -9.77 -12.88
C TYR A 129 -1.59 -11.18 -13.33
N LEU A 130 -0.70 -11.84 -14.06
CA LEU A 130 -0.92 -13.18 -14.60
C LEU A 130 -0.82 -14.24 -13.50
N GLN A 131 -1.81 -15.12 -13.40
CA GLN A 131 -1.78 -16.31 -12.54
C GLN A 131 -1.38 -17.53 -13.37
N ASN A 132 -0.13 -17.99 -13.19
CA ASN A 132 0.43 -19.12 -13.94
C ASN A 132 0.01 -20.49 -13.36
N MET A 133 -1.29 -20.77 -13.42
CA MET A 133 -1.88 -21.97 -12.83
C MET A 133 -1.46 -23.27 -13.52
N THR A 134 -1.23 -23.24 -14.83
CA THR A 134 -0.81 -24.42 -15.61
C THR A 134 0.56 -24.96 -15.18
N SER A 135 1.47 -24.09 -14.71
CA SER A 135 2.79 -24.49 -14.21
C SER A 135 2.74 -25.26 -12.88
N ILE A 136 1.72 -24.99 -12.06
CA ILE A 136 1.53 -25.59 -10.73
C ILE A 136 1.14 -27.08 -10.84
N ASN A 137 0.45 -27.46 -11.92
CA ASN A 137 0.07 -28.84 -12.24
C ASN A 137 1.27 -29.81 -12.35
N SER A 138 2.49 -29.30 -12.54
CA SER A 138 3.72 -30.11 -12.58
C SER A 138 4.18 -30.60 -11.20
N THR A 139 3.66 -30.00 -10.14
CA THR A 139 3.85 -30.46 -8.76
C THR A 139 2.60 -31.25 -8.37
N ASN A 140 2.75 -32.41 -7.71
CA ASN A 140 1.65 -33.33 -7.33
C ASN A 140 0.60 -32.75 -6.34
N ASN A 141 0.46 -31.42 -6.26
CA ASN A 141 -0.44 -30.70 -5.38
C ASN A 141 -1.73 -30.37 -6.14
N ASN A 142 -2.66 -31.33 -6.14
CA ASN A 142 -4.03 -31.13 -6.60
C ASN A 142 -4.75 -30.14 -5.66
N LEU A 143 -4.70 -28.85 -5.97
CA LEU A 143 -5.37 -27.80 -5.19
C LEU A 143 -6.84 -27.71 -5.61
N LEU A 144 -7.75 -27.68 -4.63
CA LEU A 144 -9.19 -27.51 -4.91
C LEU A 144 -9.51 -26.08 -5.39
N PHE A 145 -8.85 -25.07 -4.82
CA PHE A 145 -8.95 -23.66 -5.19
C PHE A 145 -7.57 -23.01 -5.19
N ASN A 146 -7.40 -21.98 -6.03
CA ASN A 146 -6.31 -21.02 -5.87
C ASN A 146 -6.69 -20.01 -4.79
N TYR A 147 -6.25 -20.24 -3.55
CA TYR A 147 -6.53 -19.33 -2.44
C TYR A 147 -5.58 -18.14 -2.43
N LEU A 148 -6.15 -16.96 -2.29
CA LEU A 148 -5.46 -15.69 -2.20
C LEU A 148 -5.95 -14.92 -0.98
N TYR A 149 -5.04 -14.14 -0.39
CA TYR A 149 -5.26 -13.39 0.84
C TYR A 149 -5.20 -11.89 0.56
N ILE A 150 -6.18 -11.15 1.08
CA ILE A 150 -6.25 -9.69 1.04
C ILE A 150 -6.23 -9.15 2.47
N ASN A 151 -5.38 -8.17 2.71
CA ASN A 151 -5.32 -7.45 3.98
C ASN A 151 -6.25 -6.23 3.96
N ILE A 152 -7.25 -6.22 4.84
CA ILE A 152 -8.22 -5.12 5.02
C ILE A 152 -7.80 -4.38 6.31
N THR A 153 -6.70 -3.62 6.24
CA THR A 153 -6.14 -2.92 7.43
C THR A 153 -6.72 -1.52 7.64
N SER A 154 -7.63 -1.06 6.79
CA SER A 154 -8.24 0.25 6.95
C SER A 154 -9.19 0.25 8.14
N SER A 155 -9.07 1.23 9.02
CA SER A 155 -10.06 1.50 10.08
C SER A 155 -11.41 1.96 9.53
N LEU A 156 -11.50 2.20 8.22
CA LEU A 156 -12.68 2.65 7.51
C LEU A 156 -13.23 1.50 6.65
N PRO A 157 -14.56 1.39 6.51
CA PRO A 157 -15.20 0.39 5.68
C PRO A 157 -14.88 0.65 4.20
N ILE A 158 -14.20 -0.29 3.54
CA ILE A 158 -13.81 -0.20 2.13
C ILE A 158 -14.56 -1.24 1.30
N SER A 159 -14.88 -0.92 0.06
CA SER A 159 -15.38 -1.93 -0.89
C SER A 159 -14.24 -2.59 -1.64
N ILE A 160 -14.43 -3.85 -2.05
CA ILE A 160 -13.41 -4.64 -2.76
C ILE A 160 -13.97 -5.09 -4.10
N HIS A 161 -13.18 -4.88 -5.15
CA HIS A 161 -13.52 -5.23 -6.53
C HIS A 161 -12.53 -6.25 -7.07
N PHE A 162 -13.07 -7.26 -7.72
CA PHE A 162 -12.33 -8.32 -8.38
C PHE A 162 -12.56 -8.24 -9.88
N GLU A 163 -11.46 -8.17 -10.64
CA GLU A 163 -11.45 -8.26 -12.09
C GLU A 163 -10.64 -9.48 -12.51
N ILE A 164 -11.29 -10.43 -13.19
CA ILE A 164 -10.66 -11.64 -13.69
C ILE A 164 -10.77 -11.63 -15.22
N HIS A 165 -9.63 -11.63 -15.89
CA HIS A 165 -9.54 -11.74 -17.34
C HIS A 165 -9.05 -13.15 -17.70
N PRO A 166 -9.95 -14.03 -18.18
CA PRO A 166 -9.57 -15.38 -18.55
C PRO A 166 -8.86 -15.39 -19.91
N LEU A 167 -7.75 -16.13 -20.03
CA LEU A 167 -7.09 -16.31 -21.34
C LEU A 167 -7.92 -17.20 -22.29
N ASP A 168 -8.72 -18.10 -21.73
CA ASP A 168 -9.74 -18.86 -22.48
C ASP A 168 -11.14 -18.43 -22.04
N LYS A 169 -11.83 -17.73 -22.95
CA LYS A 169 -13.16 -17.14 -22.74
C LYS A 169 -14.28 -18.18 -22.63
N SER A 170 -14.03 -19.43 -23.00
CA SER A 170 -15.01 -20.51 -22.91
C SER A 170 -15.12 -21.10 -21.50
N LEU A 171 -14.17 -20.78 -20.62
CA LEU A 171 -14.10 -21.34 -19.28
C LEU A 171 -15.03 -20.63 -18.29
N ALA A 172 -15.58 -21.42 -17.38
CA ALA A 172 -16.34 -20.96 -16.24
C ALA A 172 -15.52 -21.13 -14.95
N TYR A 173 -15.75 -20.25 -13.97
CA TYR A 173 -15.02 -20.27 -12.70
C TYR A 173 -15.98 -20.22 -11.52
N LEU A 174 -15.65 -20.95 -10.45
CA LEU A 174 -16.25 -20.83 -9.14
C LEU A 174 -15.37 -19.94 -8.27
N PHE A 175 -15.97 -18.88 -7.74
CA PHE A 175 -15.35 -17.97 -6.78
C PHE A 175 -15.99 -18.19 -5.42
N ILE A 176 -15.15 -18.29 -4.39
CA ILE A 176 -15.56 -18.39 -2.99
C ILE A 176 -14.77 -17.39 -2.15
N TYR A 177 -15.34 -16.90 -1.06
CA TYR A 177 -14.66 -15.99 -0.15
C TYR A 177 -15.21 -16.09 1.27
N LYS A 178 -14.36 -15.71 2.22
CA LYS A 178 -14.71 -15.57 3.63
C LYS A 178 -13.82 -14.54 4.30
N PHE A 179 -14.41 -13.78 5.23
CA PHE A 179 -13.66 -12.83 6.04
C PHE A 179 -12.97 -13.52 7.21
N ASP A 180 -11.74 -13.09 7.50
CA ASP A 180 -10.89 -13.49 8.63
C ASP A 180 -10.56 -15.00 8.77
N GLN A 181 -11.11 -15.85 7.92
CA GLN A 181 -10.97 -17.30 7.94
C GLN A 181 -10.93 -17.84 6.51
N THR A 182 -10.35 -19.03 6.33
CA THR A 182 -10.37 -19.73 5.05
C THR A 182 -11.79 -20.15 4.70
N PRO A 183 -12.29 -19.88 3.48
CA PRO A 183 -13.61 -20.31 3.05
C PRO A 183 -13.69 -21.84 3.01
N LEU A 184 -14.82 -22.38 3.46
CA LEU A 184 -15.06 -23.82 3.51
C LEU A 184 -16.02 -24.22 2.39
N LEU A 185 -15.63 -25.26 1.66
CA LEU A 185 -16.51 -26.04 0.79
C LEU A 185 -16.66 -27.42 1.43
N ASN A 186 -17.88 -27.81 1.80
CA ASN A 186 -18.11 -29.13 2.38
C ASN A 186 -19.32 -29.81 1.73
N SER A 187 -19.03 -30.79 0.87
CA SER A 187 -20.05 -31.60 0.17
C SER A 187 -20.95 -32.39 1.11
N SER A 188 -20.44 -32.80 2.28
CA SER A 188 -21.20 -33.62 3.22
C SER A 188 -22.28 -32.85 4.00
N ILE A 189 -22.11 -31.53 4.18
CA ILE A 189 -23.02 -30.68 4.98
C ILE A 189 -23.73 -29.64 4.09
N SER A 190 -23.46 -29.61 2.79
CA SER A 190 -24.04 -28.65 1.83
C SER A 190 -23.78 -27.17 2.16
N ILE A 191 -22.60 -26.87 2.74
CA ILE A 191 -22.20 -25.52 3.13
C ILE A 191 -21.14 -25.00 2.17
N ILE A 192 -21.32 -23.76 1.72
CA ILE A 192 -20.36 -22.99 0.93
C ILE A 192 -20.35 -21.54 1.42
N ASP A 193 -19.18 -21.03 1.78
CA ASP A 193 -19.00 -19.64 2.20
C ASP A 193 -18.95 -18.71 0.97
N GLY A 194 -19.65 -17.57 1.05
CA GLY A 194 -19.63 -16.45 0.10
C GLY A 194 -19.21 -16.80 -1.32
N TRP A 195 -20.14 -17.17 -2.20
CA TRP A 195 -19.77 -17.71 -3.51
C TRP A 195 -20.46 -17.01 -4.67
N THR A 196 -19.82 -17.08 -5.84
CA THR A 196 -20.42 -16.74 -7.13
C THR A 196 -19.83 -17.62 -8.23
N ILE A 197 -20.58 -17.82 -9.30
CA ILE A 197 -20.10 -18.52 -10.50
C ILE A 197 -19.95 -17.49 -11.62
N PHE A 198 -18.81 -17.53 -12.29
CA PHE A 198 -18.54 -16.78 -13.50
C PHE A 198 -18.72 -17.69 -14.70
N CYS A 199 -19.83 -17.52 -15.41
CA CYS A 199 -20.10 -18.25 -16.65
C CYS A 199 -19.71 -17.40 -17.86
N PRO A 200 -19.39 -18.00 -19.03
CA PRO A 200 -19.01 -17.26 -20.24
C PRO A 200 -19.96 -16.14 -20.65
N PHE A 201 -21.27 -16.27 -20.38
CA PHE A 201 -22.24 -15.21 -20.68
C PHE A 201 -22.21 -14.02 -19.70
N ASN A 202 -21.51 -14.13 -18.57
CA ASN A 202 -21.26 -13.03 -17.63
C ASN A 202 -20.06 -12.16 -18.04
N LEU A 203 -19.31 -12.53 -19.09
CA LEU A 203 -18.21 -11.71 -19.60
C LEU A 203 -18.72 -10.34 -20.02
N THR A 204 -18.05 -9.30 -19.53
CA THR A 204 -18.32 -7.93 -19.97
C THR A 204 -17.80 -7.68 -21.40
N SER A 205 -18.11 -6.54 -21.99
CA SER A 205 -17.60 -6.14 -23.31
C SER A 205 -16.07 -6.15 -23.43
N ASP A 206 -15.39 -6.01 -22.30
CA ASP A 206 -13.94 -5.94 -22.20
C ASP A 206 -13.34 -7.33 -21.89
N ASP A 207 -14.13 -8.40 -22.01
CA ASP A 207 -13.75 -9.79 -21.71
C ASP A 207 -13.35 -10.04 -20.26
N ILE A 208 -13.85 -9.23 -19.32
CA ILE A 208 -13.50 -9.33 -17.88
C ILE A 208 -14.72 -9.79 -17.08
N TYR A 209 -14.52 -10.73 -16.17
CA TYR A 209 -15.46 -11.03 -15.08
C TYR A 209 -15.26 -10.03 -13.94
N ARG A 210 -16.36 -9.44 -13.47
CA ARG A 210 -16.36 -8.48 -12.35
C ARG A 210 -17.17 -9.02 -11.19
N TYR A 211 -16.63 -8.90 -9.98
CA TYR A 211 -17.36 -9.15 -8.75
C TYR A 211 -17.04 -8.09 -7.71
N PHE A 212 -18.05 -7.68 -6.95
CA PHE A 212 -17.99 -6.55 -6.04
C PHE A 212 -18.51 -6.96 -4.67
N ILE A 213 -17.74 -6.59 -3.64
CA ILE A 213 -18.13 -6.69 -2.24
C ILE A 213 -18.27 -5.27 -1.71
N ASP A 214 -19.45 -4.92 -1.23
CA ASP A 214 -19.73 -3.59 -0.70
C ASP A 214 -18.97 -3.31 0.60
N ASN A 215 -18.89 -2.02 0.95
CA ASN A 215 -18.17 -1.55 2.13
C ASN A 215 -18.89 -1.88 3.45
N GLN A 216 -20.18 -2.25 3.44
CA GLN A 216 -20.86 -2.68 4.66
C GLN A 216 -20.43 -4.09 5.07
N GLN A 217 -20.24 -4.97 4.09
CA GLN A 217 -19.80 -6.35 4.32
C GLN A 217 -18.36 -6.46 4.83
N THR A 218 -17.49 -5.51 4.47
CA THR A 218 -16.09 -5.50 4.95
C THR A 218 -15.91 -4.82 6.30
N SER A 219 -16.95 -4.14 6.80
CA SER A 219 -16.87 -3.35 8.03
C SER A 219 -16.59 -4.23 9.26
N GLY A 220 -15.47 -3.97 9.93
CA GLY A 220 -15.07 -4.70 11.14
C GLY A 220 -14.24 -5.96 10.89
N HIS A 221 -13.96 -6.28 9.63
CA HIS A 221 -13.08 -7.39 9.25
C HIS A 221 -11.65 -6.89 9.00
N GLN A 222 -10.67 -7.75 9.26
CA GLN A 222 -9.25 -7.43 9.09
C GLN A 222 -8.68 -8.03 7.82
N SER A 223 -9.30 -9.07 7.29
CA SER A 223 -8.81 -9.77 6.12
C SER A 223 -9.91 -10.47 5.35
N LEU A 224 -9.63 -10.74 4.07
CA LEU A 224 -10.48 -11.52 3.20
C LEU A 224 -9.65 -12.59 2.51
N ILE A 225 -10.08 -13.84 2.63
CA ILE A 225 -9.51 -14.96 1.90
C ILE A 225 -10.52 -15.36 0.83
N PHE A 226 -10.08 -15.41 -0.42
CA PHE A 226 -10.91 -15.85 -1.53
C PHE A 226 -10.21 -16.93 -2.34
N GLY A 227 -10.99 -17.78 -2.99
CA GLY A 227 -10.53 -18.90 -3.80
C GLY A 227 -11.18 -18.85 -5.18
N ILE A 228 -10.40 -19.11 -6.22
CA ILE A 228 -10.90 -19.31 -7.59
C ILE A 228 -10.65 -20.76 -7.98
N ARG A 229 -11.62 -21.40 -8.63
CA ARG A 229 -11.52 -22.75 -9.22
C ARG A 229 -12.11 -22.74 -10.62
N GLU A 230 -11.45 -23.40 -11.57
CA GLU A 230 -12.01 -23.65 -12.90
C GLU A 230 -13.07 -24.77 -12.84
N LEU A 231 -14.21 -24.58 -13.48
CA LEU A 231 -15.28 -25.57 -13.57
C LEU A 231 -15.02 -26.52 -14.74
N ASN A 232 -15.28 -27.81 -14.54
CA ASN A 232 -15.20 -28.78 -15.63
C ASN A 232 -16.38 -28.63 -16.61
N SER A 233 -16.37 -29.33 -17.74
CA SER A 233 -17.44 -29.24 -18.74
C SER A 233 -18.81 -29.64 -18.19
N THR A 234 -18.89 -30.71 -17.40
CA THR A 234 -20.17 -31.15 -16.79
C THR A 234 -20.72 -30.16 -15.76
N GLU A 235 -19.85 -29.53 -14.97
CA GLU A 235 -20.18 -28.47 -14.02
C GLU A 235 -20.63 -27.21 -14.75
N THR A 236 -19.94 -26.85 -15.83
CA THR A 236 -20.30 -25.73 -16.69
C THR A 236 -21.68 -25.95 -17.31
N ASP A 237 -21.97 -27.14 -17.83
CA ASP A 237 -23.29 -27.45 -18.38
C ASP A 237 -24.40 -27.39 -17.30
N ASN A 238 -24.10 -27.87 -16.09
CA ASN A 238 -25.04 -27.87 -14.98
C ASN A 238 -25.32 -26.47 -14.42
N TYR A 239 -24.28 -25.65 -14.22
CA TYR A 239 -24.40 -24.34 -13.56
C TYR A 239 -24.60 -23.17 -14.52
N CYS A 240 -24.04 -23.24 -15.72
CA CYS A 240 -24.07 -22.17 -16.73
C CYS A 240 -25.12 -22.39 -17.84
N SER A 241 -25.99 -23.39 -17.72
CA SER A 241 -27.14 -23.52 -18.63
C SER A 241 -28.23 -22.50 -18.29
N GLN A 242 -28.80 -21.84 -19.31
CA GLN A 242 -29.83 -20.78 -19.15
C GLN A 242 -31.12 -21.24 -18.44
N ASN A 243 -31.30 -22.56 -18.24
CA ASN A 243 -32.46 -23.18 -17.60
C ASN A 243 -32.13 -23.92 -16.30
N SER A 244 -30.92 -23.76 -15.75
CA SER A 244 -30.54 -24.39 -14.49
C SER A 244 -31.41 -23.85 -13.35
N SER A 245 -32.14 -24.76 -12.70
CA SER A 245 -32.87 -24.45 -11.48
C SER A 245 -31.83 -24.14 -10.39
N ILE A 246 -31.93 -22.97 -9.79
CA ILE A 246 -31.03 -22.31 -8.82
C ILE A 246 -30.71 -23.14 -7.54
N ASN A 247 -31.16 -24.39 -7.43
CA ASN A 247 -31.10 -25.18 -6.19
C ASN A 247 -29.95 -26.20 -6.11
N ILE A 248 -29.02 -26.23 -7.06
CA ILE A 248 -27.84 -27.11 -6.97
C ILE A 248 -26.65 -26.27 -6.51
N LEU A 249 -26.23 -26.45 -5.26
CA LEU A 249 -25.01 -25.81 -4.77
C LEU A 249 -23.79 -26.41 -5.49
N PRO A 250 -22.81 -25.58 -5.91
CA PRO A 250 -21.62 -26.03 -6.63
C PRO A 250 -20.60 -26.70 -5.71
N ILE A 251 -20.99 -27.81 -5.07
CA ILE A 251 -20.23 -28.46 -4.00
C ILE A 251 -19.65 -29.77 -4.52
N THR A 252 -18.50 -29.65 -5.17
CA THR A 252 -17.67 -30.80 -5.57
C THR A 252 -16.33 -30.65 -4.86
N ASP A 253 -16.00 -31.60 -3.99
CA ASP A 253 -14.72 -31.63 -3.28
C ASP A 253 -13.62 -32.30 -4.13
N GLN A 254 -13.85 -32.41 -5.45
CA GLN A 254 -12.89 -33.01 -6.38
C GLN A 254 -11.88 -31.94 -6.78
N PRO A 255 -10.59 -32.13 -6.47
CA PRO A 255 -9.58 -31.18 -6.87
C PRO A 255 -9.47 -31.16 -8.40
N PHE A 256 -9.32 -29.96 -8.95
CA PHE A 256 -9.29 -29.74 -10.39
C PHE A 256 -8.06 -28.93 -10.78
N ASN A 257 -7.37 -29.40 -11.81
CA ASN A 257 -6.19 -28.75 -12.34
C ASN A 257 -6.62 -27.74 -13.41
N PHE A 258 -6.22 -26.49 -13.23
CA PHE A 258 -6.49 -25.44 -14.20
C PHE A 258 -5.94 -25.81 -15.58
N THR A 259 -6.75 -25.63 -16.61
CA THR A 259 -6.37 -25.87 -18.00
C THR A 259 -5.79 -24.63 -18.66
N SER A 260 -6.20 -23.44 -18.19
CA SER A 260 -5.75 -22.15 -18.70
C SER A 260 -5.35 -21.21 -17.58
N ASN A 261 -4.43 -20.29 -17.89
CA ASN A 261 -4.05 -19.20 -17.00
C ASN A 261 -5.10 -18.07 -17.10
N TYR A 262 -5.12 -17.19 -16.10
CA TYR A 262 -5.96 -16.00 -16.10
C TYR A 262 -5.19 -14.82 -15.51
N GLU A 263 -5.59 -13.60 -15.85
CA GLU A 263 -5.08 -12.40 -15.21
C GLU A 263 -6.07 -11.92 -14.15
N LEU A 264 -5.55 -11.39 -13.06
CA LEU A 264 -6.35 -10.93 -11.93
C LEU A 264 -5.94 -9.50 -11.58
N ARG A 265 -6.91 -8.67 -11.24
CA ARG A 265 -6.71 -7.37 -10.61
C ARG A 265 -7.70 -7.21 -9.47
N ILE A 266 -7.21 -6.68 -8.37
CA ILE A 266 -8.02 -6.40 -7.20
C ILE A 266 -7.79 -4.93 -6.84
N TYR A 267 -8.87 -4.20 -6.63
CA TYR A 267 -8.79 -2.83 -6.16
C TYR A 267 -9.85 -2.56 -5.12
N THR A 268 -9.59 -1.54 -4.32
CA THR A 268 -10.47 -1.07 -3.27
C THR A 268 -11.00 0.30 -3.63
N SER A 269 -12.24 0.55 -3.27
CA SER A 269 -12.85 1.88 -3.37
C SER A 269 -13.60 2.25 -2.12
N ASP A 270 -13.68 3.54 -1.86
CA ASP A 270 -14.38 4.09 -0.70
C ASP A 270 -15.09 5.39 -1.10
N CYS A 271 -16.03 5.82 -0.28
CA CYS A 271 -16.78 7.07 -0.45
C CYS A 271 -16.61 7.90 0.82
N TYR A 272 -16.16 9.14 0.64
CA TYR A 272 -15.98 10.08 1.73
C TYR A 272 -16.85 11.31 1.55
N TYR A 273 -17.36 11.83 2.66
CA TYR A 273 -17.95 13.17 2.73
C TYR A 273 -17.12 14.07 3.63
N LEU A 274 -17.13 15.36 3.33
CA LEU A 274 -16.45 16.39 4.10
C LEU A 274 -17.38 16.90 5.21
N ASP A 275 -16.98 16.71 6.46
CA ASP A 275 -17.72 17.21 7.63
C ASP A 275 -17.49 18.72 7.85
N GLU A 276 -18.26 19.34 8.76
CA GLU A 276 -18.20 20.79 9.08
C GLU A 276 -16.80 21.25 9.53
N ASN A 277 -16.00 20.33 10.07
CA ASN A 277 -14.62 20.56 10.51
C ASN A 277 -13.56 20.38 9.40
N ASN A 278 -13.97 20.24 8.13
CA ASN A 278 -13.09 19.92 6.99
C ASN A 278 -12.32 18.59 7.14
N ILE A 279 -12.96 17.59 7.74
CA ILE A 279 -12.40 16.24 7.91
C ILE A 279 -13.21 15.27 7.06
N TRP A 280 -12.53 14.45 6.25
CA TRP A 280 -13.18 13.37 5.50
C TRP A 280 -13.65 12.27 6.43
N LYS A 281 -14.90 11.84 6.24
CA LYS A 281 -15.52 10.71 6.93
C LYS A 281 -16.25 9.82 5.94
N SER A 282 -16.41 8.53 6.25
CA SER A 282 -17.13 7.56 5.40
C SER A 282 -18.37 6.97 6.07
N ASP A 283 -18.75 7.45 7.25
CA ASP A 283 -19.92 6.92 7.96
C ASP A 283 -21.23 7.24 7.22
N GLY A 284 -22.10 6.22 7.12
CA GLY A 284 -23.40 6.35 6.46
C GLY A 284 -23.35 6.40 4.92
N LEU A 285 -22.17 6.25 4.30
CA LEU A 285 -22.01 6.14 2.85
C LEU A 285 -21.87 4.67 2.42
N ILE A 286 -22.48 4.34 1.29
CA ILE A 286 -22.39 3.00 0.70
C ILE A 286 -21.78 3.12 -0.69
N VAL A 287 -20.79 2.29 -0.99
CA VAL A 287 -20.22 2.20 -2.35
C VAL A 287 -21.15 1.34 -3.21
N GLY A 288 -21.51 1.83 -4.39
CA GLY A 288 -22.39 1.12 -5.32
C GLY A 288 -21.64 0.22 -6.31
N SER A 289 -22.39 -0.67 -6.96
CA SER A 289 -21.87 -1.70 -7.88
C SER A 289 -21.50 -1.17 -9.28
N LEU A 290 -21.87 0.06 -9.64
CA LEU A 290 -21.46 0.71 -10.88
C LEU A 290 -20.05 1.34 -10.79
N THR A 291 -19.43 1.22 -9.62
CA THR A 291 -18.02 1.60 -9.41
C THR A 291 -17.11 0.74 -10.30
N ASN A 292 -16.20 1.39 -11.01
CA ASN A 292 -15.18 0.74 -11.84
C ASN A 292 -13.81 1.43 -11.62
N HIS A 293 -12.79 1.20 -12.44
CA HIS A 293 -11.48 1.87 -12.31
C HIS A 293 -11.43 3.35 -12.72
N TYR A 294 -12.47 3.90 -13.37
CA TYR A 294 -12.57 5.31 -13.80
C TYR A 294 -13.49 6.17 -12.94
N GLN A 295 -14.46 5.57 -12.23
CA GLN A 295 -15.43 6.31 -11.44
C GLN A 295 -15.87 5.51 -10.22
N THR A 296 -16.31 6.22 -9.17
CA THR A 296 -16.83 5.64 -7.93
C THR A 296 -18.30 6.03 -7.78
N GLU A 297 -19.16 5.04 -7.57
CA GLU A 297 -20.56 5.25 -7.24
C GLU A 297 -20.71 5.32 -5.73
N CYS A 298 -21.27 6.41 -5.23
CA CYS A 298 -21.53 6.63 -3.82
C CYS A 298 -23.04 6.82 -3.59
N LEU A 299 -23.59 6.10 -2.62
CA LEU A 299 -24.96 6.23 -2.16
C LEU A 299 -24.95 6.99 -0.83
N SER A 300 -25.67 8.10 -0.78
CA SER A 300 -25.71 9.00 0.39
C SER A 300 -27.15 9.39 0.75
N THR A 301 -27.39 9.65 2.03
CA THR A 301 -28.66 10.21 2.53
C THR A 301 -28.65 11.73 2.68
N HIS A 302 -27.49 12.36 2.49
CA HIS A 302 -27.28 13.79 2.70
C HIS A 302 -26.50 14.40 1.53
N LEU A 303 -26.51 15.73 1.46
CA LEU A 303 -25.75 16.49 0.47
C LEU A 303 -24.66 17.30 1.17
N THR A 304 -23.41 17.01 0.80
CA THR A 304 -22.18 17.65 1.28
C THR A 304 -21.17 17.65 0.11
N THR A 305 -19.90 17.90 0.41
CA THR A 305 -18.81 17.64 -0.54
C THR A 305 -18.38 16.18 -0.42
N PHE A 306 -18.33 15.47 -1.54
CA PHE A 306 -17.94 14.07 -1.62
C PHE A 306 -16.63 13.88 -2.38
N ALA A 307 -15.93 12.80 -2.06
CA ALA A 307 -14.75 12.33 -2.77
C ALA A 307 -14.71 10.79 -2.77
N GLY A 308 -14.04 10.22 -3.78
CA GLY A 308 -13.83 8.78 -3.90
C GLY A 308 -12.45 8.35 -3.39
N GLY A 309 -12.39 7.25 -2.65
CA GLY A 309 -11.17 6.51 -2.37
C GLY A 309 -10.86 5.51 -3.49
N PHE A 310 -9.59 5.36 -3.87
CA PHE A 310 -9.19 4.32 -4.82
C PHE A 310 -7.76 3.84 -4.58
N ILE A 311 -7.59 2.52 -4.44
CA ILE A 311 -6.28 1.88 -4.37
C ILE A 311 -6.33 0.56 -5.13
N VAL A 312 -5.44 0.38 -6.11
CA VAL A 312 -5.19 -0.94 -6.72
C VAL A 312 -4.24 -1.72 -5.82
N LEU A 313 -4.64 -2.93 -5.42
CA LEU A 313 -3.83 -3.76 -4.54
C LEU A 313 -2.67 -4.39 -5.33
N PRO A 314 -1.46 -4.45 -4.75
CA PRO A 314 -0.34 -5.16 -5.38
C PRO A 314 -0.64 -6.66 -5.47
N ALA A 315 0.06 -7.35 -6.38
CA ALA A 315 -0.07 -8.79 -6.52
C ALA A 315 0.17 -9.49 -5.16
N PRO A 316 -0.78 -10.31 -4.68
CA PRO A 316 -0.59 -11.03 -3.43
C PRO A 316 0.57 -12.02 -3.56
N ILE A 317 1.43 -12.07 -2.54
CA ILE A 317 2.59 -12.97 -2.52
C ILE A 317 2.08 -14.42 -2.48
N ASN A 318 2.37 -15.19 -3.53
CA ASN A 318 2.07 -16.61 -3.55
C ASN A 318 3.16 -17.39 -2.81
N TRP A 319 3.00 -17.55 -1.49
CA TRP A 319 3.95 -18.27 -0.66
C TRP A 319 4.14 -19.73 -1.09
N SER A 320 3.12 -20.38 -1.66
CA SER A 320 3.25 -21.76 -2.14
C SER A 320 4.19 -21.85 -3.35
N TYR A 321 4.13 -20.88 -4.27
CA TYR A 321 5.08 -20.74 -5.36
C TYR A 321 6.49 -20.40 -4.86
N VAL A 322 6.63 -19.44 -3.94
CA VAL A 322 7.93 -19.04 -3.38
C VAL A 322 8.63 -20.24 -2.75
N PHE A 323 7.91 -21.06 -1.96
CA PHE A 323 8.50 -22.26 -1.34
C PHE A 323 8.69 -23.42 -2.33
N ALA A 324 7.84 -23.58 -3.34
CA ALA A 324 8.02 -24.60 -4.39
C ALA A 324 9.23 -24.31 -5.30
N ASN A 325 9.60 -23.03 -5.45
CA ASN A 325 10.76 -22.60 -6.22
C ASN A 325 11.98 -22.23 -5.36
N ALA A 326 11.89 -22.42 -4.04
CA ALA A 326 13.02 -22.34 -3.13
C ALA A 326 14.01 -23.51 -3.26
N ASP A 327 13.86 -24.39 -4.25
CA ASP A 327 14.75 -25.53 -4.45
C ASP A 327 16.21 -25.08 -4.72
N PHE A 328 17.14 -25.62 -3.93
CA PHE A 328 18.58 -25.37 -4.00
C PHE A 328 19.15 -25.59 -5.41
N MET A 329 18.57 -26.52 -6.16
CA MET A 329 19.03 -26.87 -7.50
C MET A 329 18.62 -25.86 -8.57
N LYS A 330 17.50 -25.16 -8.40
CA LYS A 330 17.04 -24.13 -9.35
C LYS A 330 17.82 -22.83 -9.23
N ASN A 331 18.15 -22.42 -7.99
CA ASN A 331 18.71 -21.09 -7.70
C ASN A 331 20.10 -21.14 -7.05
N LYS A 332 21.02 -21.90 -7.64
CA LYS A 332 22.38 -22.15 -7.12
C LYS A 332 23.15 -20.88 -6.73
N THR A 333 23.00 -19.80 -7.49
CA THR A 333 23.72 -18.53 -7.26
C THR A 333 23.32 -17.88 -5.94
N VAL A 334 22.02 -17.83 -5.63
CA VAL A 334 21.49 -17.22 -4.39
C VAL A 334 21.97 -18.00 -3.17
N TYR A 335 21.93 -19.33 -3.24
CA TYR A 335 22.41 -20.17 -2.16
C TYR A 335 23.93 -20.06 -1.96
N LEU A 336 24.71 -19.98 -3.04
CA LEU A 336 26.16 -19.78 -2.96
C LEU A 336 26.51 -18.45 -2.27
N THR A 337 25.85 -17.35 -2.65
CA THR A 337 26.09 -16.04 -2.03
C THR A 337 25.65 -16.02 -0.56
N MET A 338 24.54 -16.69 -0.20
CA MET A 338 24.08 -16.81 1.19
C MET A 338 25.04 -17.61 2.07
N ILE A 339 25.60 -18.70 1.55
CA ILE A 339 26.60 -19.50 2.28
C ILE A 339 27.89 -18.69 2.49
N LEU A 340 28.40 -18.05 1.43
CA LEU A 340 29.63 -17.25 1.52
C LEU A 340 29.49 -16.09 2.51
N THR A 341 28.36 -15.37 2.45
CA THR A 341 28.09 -14.27 3.39
C THR A 341 27.90 -14.75 4.82
N SER A 342 27.30 -15.92 5.04
CA SER A 342 27.20 -16.56 6.35
C SER A 342 28.57 -16.94 6.93
N ILE A 343 29.50 -17.43 6.10
CA ILE A 343 30.87 -17.73 6.52
C ILE A 343 31.61 -16.45 6.95
N ILE A 344 31.49 -15.37 6.17
CA ILE A 344 32.06 -14.06 6.50
C ILE A 344 31.50 -13.54 7.84
N TYR A 345 30.19 -13.67 8.04
CA TYR A 345 29.54 -13.31 9.30
C TYR A 345 30.14 -14.06 10.50
N ILE A 346 30.31 -15.37 10.40
CA ILE A 346 30.89 -16.19 11.49
C ILE A 346 32.32 -15.72 11.80
N ILE A 347 33.15 -15.49 10.78
CA ILE A 347 34.54 -15.02 10.95
C ILE A 347 34.55 -13.65 11.68
N LEU A 348 33.72 -12.71 11.24
CA LEU A 348 33.61 -11.38 11.85
C LEU A 348 33.04 -11.44 13.27
N MET A 349 32.11 -12.35 13.55
CA MET A 349 31.56 -12.57 14.89
C MET A 349 32.61 -13.11 15.87
N ILE A 350 33.45 -14.05 15.43
CA ILE A 350 34.57 -14.54 16.24
C ILE A 350 35.55 -13.40 16.53
N TYR A 351 35.91 -12.61 15.51
CA TYR A 351 36.75 -11.43 15.68
C TYR A 351 36.14 -10.40 16.65
N ALA A 352 34.86 -10.08 16.49
CA ALA A 352 34.15 -9.12 17.32
C ALA A 352 34.06 -9.59 18.78
N ARG A 353 33.77 -10.87 19.03
CA ARG A 353 33.80 -11.49 20.37
C ARG A 353 35.17 -11.36 21.02
N PHE A 354 36.22 -11.67 20.27
CA PHE A 354 37.60 -11.58 20.76
C PHE A 354 37.98 -10.13 21.10
N LYS A 355 37.59 -9.19 20.25
CA LYS A 355 37.85 -7.77 20.45
C LYS A 355 37.10 -7.22 21.65
N ASP A 356 35.80 -7.52 21.78
CA ASP A 356 35.00 -7.08 22.93
C ASP A 356 35.56 -7.62 24.26
N LYS A 357 36.08 -8.86 24.28
CA LYS A 357 36.77 -9.41 25.46
C LYS A 357 38.04 -8.63 25.81
N LYS A 358 38.89 -8.35 24.80
CA LYS A 358 40.10 -7.54 25.00
C LYS A 358 39.81 -6.11 25.43
N ASP A 359 38.73 -5.52 24.95
CA ASP A 359 38.34 -4.16 25.36
C ASP A 359 37.78 -4.15 26.78
N PHE A 360 37.11 -5.22 27.22
CA PHE A 360 36.69 -5.38 28.62
C PHE A 360 37.89 -5.47 29.58
N GLU A 361 38.96 -6.16 29.18
CA GLU A 361 40.20 -6.23 29.97
C GLU A 361 40.89 -4.87 30.16
N LYS A 362 40.64 -3.90 29.27
CA LYS A 362 41.16 -2.51 29.37
C LYS A 362 40.31 -1.61 30.27
N LEU A 363 39.08 -2.01 30.59
CA LEU A 363 38.16 -1.24 31.43
C LEU A 363 38.47 -1.54 32.90
N GLY A 364 39.44 -0.82 33.46
CA GLY A 364 39.82 -0.92 34.86
C GLY A 364 39.87 0.45 35.55
N VAL A 365 39.68 0.45 36.87
CA VAL A 365 39.95 1.63 37.71
C VAL A 365 41.34 1.45 38.29
N THR A 366 42.29 2.27 37.85
CA THR A 366 43.65 2.29 38.41
C THR A 366 43.73 3.44 39.42
N PRO A 367 43.82 3.16 40.73
CA PRO A 367 44.07 4.21 41.72
C PRO A 367 45.49 4.74 41.51
N LEU A 368 45.61 6.06 41.31
CA LEU A 368 46.91 6.71 41.24
C LEU A 368 47.45 6.92 42.66
N ALA A 369 48.78 6.89 42.82
CA ALA A 369 49.44 6.96 44.12
C ALA A 369 49.27 8.32 44.83
N ASP A 370 48.93 9.36 44.07
CA ASP A 370 48.67 10.73 44.48
C ASP A 370 47.18 11.03 44.74
N ASN A 371 46.29 10.03 44.58
CA ASN A 371 44.85 10.22 44.77
C ASN A 371 44.49 10.48 46.24
N ASN A 372 43.79 11.59 46.52
CA ASN A 372 43.38 11.93 47.88
C ASN A 372 42.06 11.21 48.24
N LYS A 373 41.97 10.67 49.46
CA LYS A 373 40.78 9.93 49.94
C LYS A 373 39.51 10.79 50.01
N SER A 374 39.65 12.11 50.02
CA SER A 374 38.52 13.05 49.99
C SER A 374 37.99 13.36 48.60
N ASP A 375 38.64 12.91 47.52
CA ASP A 375 38.24 13.20 46.15
C ASP A 375 36.98 12.40 45.79
N GLN A 376 35.96 13.09 45.26
CA GLN A 376 34.65 12.50 44.93
C GLN A 376 34.39 12.35 43.42
N TYR A 377 35.38 12.62 42.57
CA TYR A 377 35.24 12.60 41.12
C TYR A 377 36.16 11.54 40.47
N TYR A 378 35.71 10.99 39.34
CA TYR A 378 36.48 10.05 38.53
C TYR A 378 37.02 10.76 37.29
N TYR A 379 38.30 10.53 36.96
CA TYR A 379 38.87 10.94 35.68
C TYR A 379 38.77 9.81 34.66
N GLN A 380 38.23 10.11 33.48
CA GLN A 380 38.29 9.20 32.34
C GLN A 380 39.45 9.62 31.44
N ILE A 381 40.48 8.78 31.35
CA ILE A 381 41.66 9.02 30.52
C ILE A 381 41.60 8.08 29.31
N LEU A 382 41.55 8.62 28.10
CA LEU A 382 41.73 7.86 26.86
C LEU A 382 43.11 8.11 26.29
N VAL A 383 43.92 7.07 26.18
CA VAL A 383 45.26 7.12 25.60
C VAL A 383 45.21 6.55 24.19
N PHE A 384 45.59 7.36 23.20
CA PHE A 384 45.71 6.95 21.81
C PHE A 384 47.20 6.95 21.42
N THR A 385 47.73 5.81 20.99
CA THR A 385 49.04 5.73 20.36
C THR A 385 48.93 6.00 18.87
N GLY A 386 50.03 6.42 18.22
CA GLY A 386 50.06 6.62 16.78
C GLY A 386 49.67 5.35 16.00
N GLN A 387 49.19 5.52 14.76
CA GLN A 387 48.65 4.42 13.95
C GLN A 387 49.72 3.49 13.33
N ARG A 388 51.01 3.79 13.56
CA ARG A 388 52.12 2.96 13.08
C ARG A 388 52.22 1.66 13.87
N THR A 389 52.64 0.59 13.20
CA THR A 389 53.01 -0.67 13.86
C THR A 389 54.09 -0.41 14.90
N ASN A 390 53.96 -0.99 16.09
CA ASN A 390 54.84 -0.78 17.25
C ASN A 390 54.94 0.68 17.73
N ALA A 391 53.88 1.48 17.57
CA ALA A 391 53.82 2.82 18.18
C ALA A 391 53.59 2.81 19.71
N GLY A 392 53.39 1.63 20.31
CA GLY A 392 53.37 1.46 21.76
C GLY A 392 54.76 1.66 22.37
N THR A 393 54.82 1.90 23.67
CA THR A 393 56.08 2.01 24.42
C THR A 393 55.97 1.26 25.75
N ASP A 394 57.05 0.57 26.11
CA ASP A 394 57.20 -0.08 27.42
C ASP A 394 57.86 0.86 28.46
N SER A 395 58.18 2.09 28.06
CA SER A 395 58.82 3.08 28.92
C SER A 395 57.84 3.62 29.96
N LYS A 396 58.36 4.04 31.12
CA LYS A 396 57.55 4.80 32.10
C LYS A 396 57.18 6.14 31.48
N ILE A 397 55.88 6.37 31.30
CA ILE A 397 55.33 7.63 30.81
C ILE A 397 54.84 8.42 32.01
N GLU A 398 55.28 9.67 32.11
CA GLU A 398 54.73 10.64 33.05
C GLU A 398 54.00 11.73 32.28
N ARG A 399 52.78 12.04 32.70
CA ARG A 399 51.95 13.08 32.08
C ARG A 399 51.25 13.87 33.17
N THR A 400 51.57 15.16 33.26
CA THR A 400 50.85 16.09 34.12
C THR A 400 49.55 16.50 33.43
N LEU A 401 48.42 16.37 34.14
CA LEU A 401 47.10 16.77 33.66
C LEU A 401 46.71 18.09 34.34
N PRO A 402 47.00 19.26 33.73
CA PRO A 402 46.58 20.54 34.29
C PRO A 402 45.06 20.69 34.20
N ILE A 403 44.49 21.53 35.07
CA ILE A 403 43.08 21.92 34.99
C ILE A 403 42.89 22.68 33.68
N ALA A 404 42.08 22.13 32.77
CA ALA A 404 41.84 22.73 31.46
C ALA A 404 41.02 24.02 31.58
N ASN A 405 41.53 25.11 31.01
CA ASN A 405 40.79 26.37 30.92
C ASN A 405 39.68 26.29 29.84
N GLU A 406 38.63 27.11 29.96
CA GLU A 406 37.51 27.11 28.99
C GLU A 406 37.96 27.41 27.54
N ALA A 407 39.00 28.22 27.35
CA ALA A 407 39.59 28.48 26.03
C ALA A 407 40.33 27.26 25.44
N GLU A 408 40.99 26.44 26.28
CA GLU A 408 41.71 25.24 25.85
C GLU A 408 40.74 24.10 25.49
N LYS A 409 39.59 24.01 26.18
CA LYS A 409 38.51 23.07 25.82
C LYS A 409 37.95 23.33 24.42
N GLN A 410 38.10 24.55 23.89
CA GLN A 410 37.64 24.96 22.56
C GLN A 410 38.73 24.89 21.48
N GLU A 411 39.94 24.43 21.81
CA GLU A 411 41.03 24.35 20.85
C GLU A 411 40.67 23.42 19.68
N PHE A 412 40.77 23.95 18.46
CA PHE A 412 40.31 23.27 17.25
C PHE A 412 40.99 21.91 17.03
N SER A 413 42.28 21.78 17.34
CA SER A 413 43.05 20.55 17.19
C SER A 413 42.47 19.41 18.06
N TYR A 414 42.15 19.72 19.31
CA TYR A 414 41.56 18.82 20.29
C TYR A 414 40.13 18.43 19.91
N VAL A 415 39.30 19.43 19.57
CA VAL A 415 37.90 19.21 19.18
C VAL A 415 37.82 18.42 17.86
N LEU A 416 38.66 18.74 16.87
CA LEU A 416 38.66 18.09 15.56
C LEU A 416 39.08 16.63 15.66
N SER A 417 40.20 16.32 16.33
CA SER A 417 40.69 14.95 16.51
C SER A 417 39.66 14.07 17.20
N LYS A 418 39.11 14.55 18.32
CA LYS A 418 38.10 13.84 19.10
C LYS A 418 36.81 13.65 18.31
N LYS A 419 36.31 14.72 17.66
CA LYS A 419 35.06 14.68 16.91
C LYS A 419 35.19 13.86 15.63
N ALA A 420 36.33 13.89 14.93
CA ALA A 420 36.58 13.07 13.74
C ALA A 420 36.66 11.57 14.09
N TYR A 421 37.39 11.19 15.14
CA TYR A 421 37.46 9.79 15.56
C TYR A 421 36.10 9.24 15.99
N HIS A 422 35.35 9.99 16.79
CA HIS A 422 34.00 9.60 17.18
C HIS A 422 33.04 9.60 15.99
N SER A 423 33.08 10.61 15.12
CA SER A 423 32.19 10.69 13.95
C SER A 423 32.41 9.54 12.96
N VAL A 424 33.66 9.10 12.75
CA VAL A 424 33.96 8.00 11.82
C VAL A 424 33.71 6.63 12.46
N SER A 425 34.06 6.45 13.74
CA SER A 425 33.84 5.18 14.45
C SER A 425 32.38 4.91 14.84
N ASP A 426 31.57 5.94 15.04
CA ASP A 426 30.15 5.81 15.38
C ASP A 426 29.22 6.07 14.18
N GLY A 427 29.64 6.89 13.19
CA GLY A 427 28.79 7.26 12.06
C GLY A 427 28.64 6.19 10.97
N HIS A 428 29.60 5.27 10.83
CA HIS A 428 29.55 4.24 9.78
C HIS A 428 29.47 2.83 10.37
N LEU A 429 28.28 2.22 10.29
CA LEU A 429 27.93 0.94 10.94
C LEU A 429 28.97 -0.17 10.68
N TRP A 430 29.48 -0.29 9.45
CA TRP A 430 30.49 -1.30 9.10
C TRP A 430 31.90 -1.01 9.66
N PHE A 431 32.30 0.27 9.73
CA PHE A 431 33.61 0.64 10.28
C PHE A 431 33.62 0.55 11.81
N SER A 432 32.43 0.76 12.39
CA SER A 432 32.15 0.68 13.81
C SER A 432 32.46 -0.70 14.43
N ILE A 433 32.50 -1.77 13.62
CA ILE A 433 32.91 -3.13 14.01
C ILE A 433 34.40 -3.16 14.37
N PHE A 434 35.25 -2.49 13.59
CA PHE A 434 36.70 -2.53 13.73
C PHE A 434 37.27 -1.42 14.59
N SER A 435 36.53 -0.33 14.79
CA SER A 435 37.05 0.90 15.40
C SER A 435 36.25 1.42 16.60
N ARG A 436 35.37 0.59 17.18
CA ARG A 436 34.60 0.91 18.40
C ARG A 436 35.51 1.48 19.52
N PRO A 437 35.13 2.62 20.14
CA PRO A 437 35.75 3.12 21.37
C PRO A 437 35.29 2.30 22.59
N PRO A 438 36.19 1.97 23.54
CA PRO A 438 35.89 1.08 24.67
C PRO A 438 34.86 1.64 25.67
N SER A 439 34.53 2.93 25.62
CA SER A 439 33.58 3.56 26.56
C SER A 439 32.09 3.36 26.21
N TYR A 440 31.75 2.87 25.02
CA TYR A 440 30.36 2.75 24.59
C TYR A 440 29.71 1.44 25.03
N LYS A 441 28.42 1.46 25.35
CA LYS A 441 27.66 0.26 25.76
C LYS A 441 27.31 -0.68 24.60
N PHE A 442 27.31 -0.19 23.35
CA PHE A 442 26.99 -0.97 22.15
C PHE A 442 28.22 -1.73 21.65
N THR A 443 28.19 -3.06 21.71
CA THR A 443 29.37 -3.93 21.51
C THR A 443 29.71 -4.16 20.03
N CYS A 444 30.94 -4.60 19.72
CA CYS A 444 31.33 -4.94 18.35
C CYS A 444 30.47 -6.10 17.82
N VAL A 445 30.10 -7.05 18.69
CA VAL A 445 29.18 -8.15 18.36
C VAL A 445 27.82 -7.62 17.93
N GLN A 446 27.22 -6.71 18.71
CA GLN A 446 25.90 -6.15 18.38
C GLN A 446 25.92 -5.31 17.09
N ARG A 447 27.00 -4.57 16.85
CA ARG A 447 27.25 -3.83 15.60
C ARG A 447 27.33 -4.79 14.41
N CYS A 448 28.09 -5.88 14.54
CA CYS A 448 28.21 -6.92 13.52
C CYS A 448 26.86 -7.57 13.21
N THR A 449 26.08 -7.94 14.24
CA THR A 449 24.75 -8.52 14.02
C THR A 449 23.81 -7.55 13.31
N CYS A 450 23.81 -6.27 13.67
CA CYS A 450 22.96 -5.28 13.02
C CYS A 450 23.31 -5.09 11.53
N CYS A 451 24.61 -4.98 11.21
CA CYS A 451 25.07 -4.89 9.81
C CYS A 451 24.59 -6.07 8.95
N PHE A 452 24.77 -7.30 9.45
CA PHE A 452 24.38 -8.49 8.69
C PHE A 452 22.88 -8.69 8.62
N VAL A 453 22.12 -8.33 9.66
CA VAL A 453 20.65 -8.32 9.59
C VAL A 453 20.16 -7.36 8.51
N LEU A 454 20.69 -6.12 8.46
CA LEU A 454 20.34 -5.16 7.40
C LEU A 454 20.72 -5.68 6.00
N PHE A 455 21.88 -6.32 5.88
CA PHE A 455 22.32 -6.93 4.63
C PHE A 455 21.38 -8.06 4.17
N PHE A 456 21.04 -9.00 5.06
CA PHE A 456 20.13 -10.10 4.74
C PHE A 456 18.71 -9.63 4.44
N ILE A 457 18.20 -8.62 5.17
CA ILE A 457 16.90 -7.99 4.88
C ILE A 457 16.93 -7.32 3.49
N SER A 458 17.99 -6.58 3.15
CA SER A 458 18.13 -5.98 1.82
C SER A 458 18.17 -7.05 0.72
N MET A 459 18.90 -8.15 0.94
CA MET A 459 18.92 -9.27 -0.01
C MET A 459 17.54 -9.91 -0.18
N LEU A 460 16.79 -10.10 0.91
CA LEU A 460 15.44 -10.66 0.89
C LEU A 460 14.45 -9.74 0.16
N ILE A 461 14.48 -8.44 0.44
CA ILE A 461 13.63 -7.45 -0.25
C ILE A 461 13.94 -7.44 -1.75
N ASN A 462 15.22 -7.46 -2.12
CA ASN A 462 15.61 -7.52 -3.53
C ASN A 462 15.09 -8.79 -4.20
N ILE A 463 15.22 -9.97 -3.57
CA ILE A 463 14.68 -11.23 -4.12
C ILE A 463 13.16 -11.11 -4.33
N MET A 464 12.43 -10.66 -3.31
CA MET A 464 10.98 -10.48 -3.41
C MET A 464 10.57 -9.54 -4.54
N TYR A 465 11.32 -8.46 -4.76
CA TYR A 465 11.01 -7.48 -5.80
C TYR A 465 11.36 -7.98 -7.21
N TYR A 466 12.51 -8.65 -7.38
CA TYR A 466 12.95 -9.12 -8.70
C TYR A 466 12.12 -10.30 -9.22
N ASP A 467 11.65 -11.20 -8.36
CA ASP A 467 10.76 -12.29 -8.79
C ASP A 467 9.40 -11.75 -9.29
N LEU A 468 8.86 -10.71 -8.65
CA LEU A 468 7.66 -9.99 -9.14
C LEU A 468 7.90 -9.31 -10.50
N SER A 469 9.11 -8.77 -10.73
CA SER A 469 9.45 -8.11 -11.99
C SER A 469 9.70 -9.07 -13.15
N ASN A 470 10.25 -10.26 -12.88
CA ASN A 470 10.49 -11.26 -13.91
C ASN A 470 9.17 -11.86 -14.42
N GLU A 471 8.16 -12.00 -13.56
CA GLU A 471 6.79 -12.35 -13.96
C GLU A 471 6.15 -11.24 -14.82
N ALA A 472 6.42 -9.96 -14.52
CA ALA A 472 5.93 -8.83 -15.31
C ALA A 472 6.68 -8.66 -16.66
N ASN A 473 7.97 -9.01 -16.72
CA ASN A 473 8.78 -8.87 -17.94
C ASN A 473 8.66 -10.08 -18.87
N THR A 474 8.28 -11.27 -18.38
CA THR A 474 7.99 -12.41 -19.28
C THR A 474 6.71 -12.21 -20.10
N SER A 475 5.85 -11.25 -19.74
CA SER A 475 4.73 -10.76 -20.56
C SER A 475 5.12 -9.75 -21.64
N SER A 476 6.35 -9.24 -21.67
CA SER A 476 6.78 -8.21 -22.61
C SER A 476 8.20 -8.47 -23.11
N GLU A 477 8.30 -8.75 -24.42
CA GLU A 477 9.51 -8.68 -25.26
C GLU A 477 10.26 -9.99 -25.57
N THR A 478 9.81 -10.61 -26.67
CA THR A 478 10.72 -11.08 -27.72
C THR A 478 11.46 -9.88 -28.35
N HIS A 479 12.63 -9.51 -27.85
CA HIS A 479 13.57 -8.68 -28.60
C HIS A 479 14.97 -9.29 -28.61
N ASN A 480 15.35 -9.79 -29.80
CA ASN A 480 16.69 -10.29 -30.10
C ASN A 480 17.71 -9.14 -30.02
N GLY A 481 18.71 -9.25 -29.13
CA GLY A 481 19.96 -8.48 -29.26
C GLY A 481 20.50 -7.75 -28.02
N THR A 482 19.96 -7.96 -26.81
CA THR A 482 20.52 -7.36 -25.58
C THR A 482 21.47 -8.32 -24.87
N LEU A 483 22.72 -7.90 -24.63
CA LEU A 483 23.65 -8.61 -23.74
C LEU A 483 23.29 -8.26 -22.29
N SER A 484 22.69 -9.20 -21.56
CA SER A 484 22.40 -9.04 -20.14
C SER A 484 23.57 -9.54 -19.28
N ILE A 485 24.07 -8.66 -18.40
CA ILE A 485 24.96 -9.05 -17.30
C ILE A 485 24.17 -8.79 -16.01
N GLY A 486 23.41 -9.80 -15.58
CA GLY A 486 22.46 -9.64 -14.47
C GLY A 486 21.39 -8.57 -14.78
N PRO A 487 20.98 -7.74 -13.80
CA PRO A 487 19.92 -6.73 -14.00
C PRO A 487 20.34 -5.53 -14.86
N CYS A 488 21.57 -5.49 -15.36
CA CYS A 488 22.01 -4.48 -16.32
C CYS A 488 21.73 -4.97 -17.75
N TYR A 489 20.85 -4.24 -18.46
CA TYR A 489 20.62 -4.40 -19.89
C TYR A 489 21.37 -3.29 -20.61
N ILE A 490 22.37 -3.64 -21.43
CA ILE A 490 23.00 -2.69 -22.35
C ILE A 490 22.35 -2.90 -23.72
N ALA A 491 21.52 -1.94 -24.12
CA ALA A 491 20.95 -1.92 -25.47
C ALA A 491 22.03 -1.43 -26.46
N PRO A 492 22.10 -1.98 -27.70
CA PRO A 492 23.08 -1.54 -28.71
C PRO A 492 23.02 -0.03 -29.03
N GLN A 493 21.87 0.61 -28.78
CA GLN A 493 21.64 2.04 -28.96
C GLN A 493 22.35 2.93 -27.93
N GLN A 494 22.89 2.37 -26.84
CA GLN A 494 23.62 3.11 -25.80
C GLN A 494 25.14 3.08 -26.00
N VAL A 495 25.64 2.36 -27.01
CA VAL A 495 27.09 2.16 -27.27
C VAL A 495 27.54 2.82 -28.58
N TYR A 496 26.71 3.67 -29.19
CA TYR A 496 27.11 4.53 -30.32
C TYR A 496 26.69 5.99 -30.11
#